data_AF-A0A503BA23-F1
#
_entry.id   AF-A0A503BA23-F1
#
_cell.length_a   1.000
_cell.length_b   1.000
_cell.length_c   1.000
_cell.angle_alpha   90.00
_cell.angle_beta   90.00
_cell.angle_gamma   90.00
#
_symmetry.space_group_name_H-M   'P 1'
#
loop_
_entity.id
_entity.type
_entity.pdbx_description
1 polymer ?
#
loop_
_entity_poly.entity_id
_entity_poly.type
_entity_poly.pdbx_seq_one_letter_code
_entity_poly.pdbx_strand_id
1 'polypeptide(L)'
;MLRTVTLADDGRVIELGWKDGTVSRFHAIWLRDNALDDKTRSAGNGQRLITILDIPAETRIGAAEIKGELLEVTFVPDDKTVGFPAGWLRSHAYDRQQAREPGWTASDIERWTKATMQNSVPRAAYAEASRDSDVLRQWLAAVRSLGFAVMDGLPAESGALCKVVDLFGYIRETNYGRWFEVRAEVNPNNLAYTNLGLQAHTDNPYRDPVPTLQILACIENTVEGGESSVVDGFAVAAALESENPDGFRLLSSYPARFEYAGSSGVRLQSKRPMIELGPDGELICIRFNNRSLAPTVDVPFAEMDKYYAAYRRFAELIEDPAFEVTFKLEAGQSFIVDNTRVMHARKAFSGSGKRWLQGCYADKDGLLSTLAAIEHGFKEAAE
;
A
#
# COMPACT_ATOMS: atom_id res chain seq x y z
N MET A 1 -4.28 -26.36 18.09
CA MET A 1 -5.33 -26.72 19.07
C MET A 1 -4.96 -26.18 20.43
N LEU A 2 -5.93 -25.61 21.11
CA LEU A 2 -5.82 -25.10 22.49
C LEU A 2 -5.73 -26.29 23.46
N ARG A 3 -4.90 -26.18 24.51
CA ARG A 3 -4.63 -27.28 25.45
C ARG A 3 -4.96 -26.91 26.89
N THR A 4 -4.59 -25.72 27.33
CA THR A 4 -4.79 -25.26 28.71
C THR A 4 -5.31 -23.84 28.74
N VAL A 5 -6.05 -23.53 29.80
CA VAL A 5 -6.58 -22.20 30.09
C VAL A 5 -6.34 -21.92 31.57
N THR A 6 -5.80 -20.74 31.88
CA THR A 6 -5.58 -20.30 33.26
C THR A 6 -6.01 -18.84 33.39
N LEU A 7 -6.70 -18.49 34.47
CA LEU A 7 -7.03 -17.10 34.79
C LEU A 7 -5.89 -16.50 35.61
N ALA A 8 -5.47 -15.29 35.25
CA ALA A 8 -4.43 -14.52 35.91
C ALA A 8 -4.94 -13.11 36.26
N ASP A 9 -4.19 -12.40 37.10
CA ASP A 9 -4.46 -11.01 37.49
C ASP A 9 -5.91 -10.77 37.95
N ASP A 10 -6.41 -11.67 38.81
CA ASP A 10 -7.78 -11.60 39.36
C ASP A 10 -8.84 -11.53 38.24
N GLY A 11 -8.69 -12.40 37.25
CA GLY A 11 -9.57 -12.53 36.09
C GLY A 11 -9.40 -11.44 35.04
N ARG A 12 -8.43 -10.52 35.18
CA ARG A 12 -8.17 -9.50 34.15
C ARG A 12 -7.46 -10.06 32.93
N VAL A 13 -6.75 -11.18 33.10
CA VAL A 13 -5.99 -11.84 32.05
C VAL A 13 -6.36 -13.31 32.00
N ILE A 14 -6.39 -13.87 30.79
CA ILE A 14 -6.47 -15.30 30.53
C ILE A 14 -5.22 -15.73 29.77
N GLU A 15 -4.60 -16.81 30.23
CA GLU A 15 -3.43 -17.41 29.61
C GLU A 15 -3.85 -18.70 28.89
N LEU A 16 -3.59 -18.75 27.59
CA LEU A 16 -3.92 -19.87 26.72
C LEU A 16 -2.65 -20.63 26.35
N GLY A 17 -2.58 -21.91 26.76
CA GLY A 17 -1.50 -22.81 26.39
C GLY A 17 -1.86 -23.65 25.18
N TRP A 18 -1.01 -23.65 24.17
CA TRP A 18 -1.24 -24.34 22.89
C TRP A 18 -0.48 -25.67 22.82
N LYS A 19 -0.92 -26.58 21.94
CA LYS A 19 -0.26 -27.90 21.77
C LYS A 19 1.19 -27.81 21.29
N ASP A 20 1.58 -26.75 20.59
CA ASP A 20 2.95 -26.50 20.16
C ASP A 20 3.85 -25.91 21.26
N GLY A 21 3.34 -25.79 22.50
CA GLY A 21 4.05 -25.27 23.65
C GLY A 21 4.07 -23.74 23.74
N THR A 22 3.53 -23.04 22.75
CA THR A 22 3.39 -21.58 22.83
C THR A 22 2.32 -21.20 23.86
N VAL A 23 2.46 -20.00 24.43
CA VAL A 23 1.49 -19.39 25.34
C VAL A 23 1.04 -18.07 24.74
N SER A 24 -0.24 -17.74 24.88
CA SER A 24 -0.78 -16.44 24.46
C SER A 24 -1.69 -15.88 25.54
N ARG A 25 -1.46 -14.64 25.97
CA ARG A 25 -2.30 -13.96 26.96
C ARG A 25 -3.29 -13.01 26.28
N PHE A 26 -4.48 -12.93 26.86
CA PHE A 26 -5.52 -11.98 26.45
C PHE A 26 -6.12 -11.31 27.68
N HIS A 27 -6.39 -10.02 27.60
CA HIS A 27 -7.12 -9.28 28.62
C HIS A 27 -8.63 -9.50 28.48
N ALA A 28 -9.32 -9.53 29.63
CA ALA A 28 -10.77 -9.65 29.73
C ALA A 28 -11.49 -8.57 28.90
N ILE A 29 -11.05 -7.31 29.02
CA ILE A 29 -11.64 -6.18 28.29
C ILE A 29 -11.55 -6.36 26.77
N TRP A 30 -10.43 -6.88 26.26
CA TRP A 30 -10.24 -7.12 24.84
C TRP A 30 -11.14 -8.24 24.34
N LEU A 31 -11.25 -9.34 25.09
CA LEU A 31 -12.15 -10.44 24.73
C LEU A 31 -13.60 -9.99 24.75
N ARG A 32 -14.03 -9.24 25.77
CA ARG A 32 -15.40 -8.71 25.88
C ARG A 32 -15.77 -7.76 24.76
N ASP A 33 -14.84 -6.89 24.34
CA ASP A 33 -15.02 -5.96 23.21
C ASP A 33 -15.01 -6.67 21.83
N ASN A 34 -14.43 -7.87 21.77
CA ASN A 34 -14.34 -8.67 20.55
C ASN A 34 -15.19 -9.94 20.57
N ALA A 35 -16.16 -10.03 21.49
CA ALA A 35 -17.09 -11.15 21.50
C ALA A 35 -17.81 -11.29 20.15
N LEU A 36 -17.97 -12.53 19.70
CA LEU A 36 -18.46 -12.88 18.36
C LEU A 36 -19.95 -13.24 18.34
N ASP A 37 -20.64 -13.11 19.48
CA ASP A 37 -22.06 -13.41 19.61
C ASP A 37 -22.94 -12.32 18.97
N ASP A 38 -24.18 -12.68 18.66
CA ASP A 38 -25.15 -11.84 17.94
C ASP A 38 -25.58 -10.56 18.70
N LYS A 39 -25.34 -10.49 20.01
CA LYS A 39 -25.56 -9.28 20.81
C LYS A 39 -24.37 -8.33 20.81
N THR A 40 -23.19 -8.80 20.38
CA THR A 40 -21.98 -7.97 20.29
C THR A 40 -21.66 -7.63 18.83
N ARG A 41 -21.92 -8.54 17.90
CA ARG A 41 -21.69 -8.40 16.46
C ARG A 41 -22.98 -8.70 15.69
N SER A 42 -23.40 -7.77 14.84
CA SER A 42 -24.53 -7.96 13.94
C SER A 42 -24.25 -9.12 12.98
N ALA A 43 -25.12 -10.13 12.96
CA ALA A 43 -24.96 -11.29 12.09
C ALA A 43 -25.02 -10.95 10.59
N GLY A 44 -25.75 -9.89 10.21
CA GLY A 44 -25.95 -9.52 8.80
C GLY A 44 -24.79 -8.73 8.19
N ASN A 45 -24.08 -7.93 8.98
CA ASN A 45 -23.07 -6.99 8.45
C ASN A 45 -21.77 -6.92 9.25
N GLY A 46 -21.61 -7.71 10.32
CA GLY A 46 -20.40 -7.78 11.14
C GLY A 46 -20.11 -6.55 12.01
N GLN A 47 -20.98 -5.53 11.98
CA GLN A 47 -20.79 -4.32 12.79
C GLN A 47 -20.89 -4.65 14.29
N ARG A 48 -20.07 -3.99 15.10
CA ARG A 48 -20.17 -4.06 16.56
C ARG A 48 -21.44 -3.33 17.02
N LEU A 49 -22.22 -3.96 17.88
CA LEU A 49 -23.50 -3.43 18.38
C LEU A 49 -23.37 -2.65 19.70
N ILE A 50 -22.17 -2.63 20.28
CA ILE A 50 -21.86 -1.97 21.54
C ILE A 50 -20.71 -0.99 21.37
N THR A 51 -20.65 0.00 22.26
CA THR A 51 -19.54 0.92 22.43
C THR A 51 -18.63 0.45 23.57
N ILE A 52 -17.45 1.06 23.70
CA ILE A 52 -16.55 0.78 24.83
C ILE A 52 -17.15 1.17 26.18
N LEU A 53 -18.10 2.12 26.20
CA LEU A 53 -18.77 2.57 27.43
C LEU A 53 -19.87 1.62 27.91
N ASP A 54 -20.36 0.75 27.02
CA ASP A 54 -21.31 -0.30 27.36
C ASP A 54 -20.63 -1.50 28.03
N ILE A 55 -19.30 -1.51 28.07
CA ILE A 55 -18.50 -2.53 28.75
C ILE A 55 -18.03 -1.95 30.08
N PRO A 56 -18.41 -2.53 31.25
CA PRO A 56 -17.98 -2.04 32.54
C PRO A 56 -16.45 -1.95 32.64
N ALA A 57 -15.93 -0.86 33.20
CA ALA A 57 -14.48 -0.63 33.27
C ALA A 57 -13.75 -1.70 34.12
N GLU A 58 -14.46 -2.29 35.07
CA GLU A 58 -14.03 -3.36 35.95
C GLU A 58 -14.21 -4.77 35.38
N THR A 59 -14.57 -4.91 34.09
CA THR A 59 -14.80 -6.19 33.42
C THR A 59 -13.65 -7.17 33.67
N ARG A 60 -14.02 -8.37 34.15
CA ARG A 60 -13.13 -9.52 34.42
C ARG A 60 -13.71 -10.80 33.85
N ILE A 61 -12.88 -11.81 33.76
CA ILE A 61 -13.29 -13.19 33.47
C ILE A 61 -13.60 -13.86 34.79
N GLY A 62 -14.87 -14.23 35.00
CA GLY A 62 -15.31 -14.99 36.16
C GLY A 62 -15.10 -16.49 36.00
N ALA A 63 -15.21 -17.01 34.76
CA ALA A 63 -14.95 -18.41 34.44
C ALA A 63 -14.48 -18.55 32.99
N ALA A 64 -13.69 -19.58 32.71
CA ALA A 64 -13.34 -19.98 31.35
C ALA A 64 -13.16 -21.50 31.25
N GLU A 65 -13.64 -22.09 30.15
CA GLU A 65 -13.59 -23.52 29.89
C GLU A 65 -13.29 -23.83 28.42
N ILE A 66 -12.49 -24.87 28.15
CA ILE A 66 -12.23 -25.35 26.79
C ILE A 66 -13.26 -26.42 26.44
N LYS A 67 -14.08 -26.16 25.41
CA LYS A 67 -15.08 -27.10 24.87
C LYS A 67 -14.72 -27.45 23.42
N GLY A 68 -13.95 -28.52 23.24
CA GLY A 68 -13.44 -28.92 21.92
C GLY A 68 -12.49 -27.87 21.35
N GLU A 69 -12.85 -27.27 20.20
CA GLU A 69 -12.09 -26.18 19.57
C GLU A 69 -12.62 -24.78 19.93
N LEU A 70 -13.47 -24.67 20.95
CA LEU A 70 -13.98 -23.39 21.48
C LEU A 70 -13.43 -23.13 22.88
N LEU A 71 -13.14 -21.87 23.16
CA LEU A 71 -12.96 -21.33 24.50
C LEU A 71 -14.24 -20.62 24.90
N GLU A 72 -14.95 -21.12 25.90
CA GLU A 72 -16.08 -20.46 26.52
C GLU A 72 -15.58 -19.56 27.66
N VAL A 73 -16.03 -18.31 27.71
CA VAL A 73 -15.61 -17.30 28.69
C VAL A 73 -16.85 -16.61 29.26
N THR A 74 -16.96 -16.57 30.58
CA THR A 74 -18.00 -15.83 31.31
C THR A 74 -17.40 -14.57 31.91
N PHE A 75 -17.94 -13.41 31.56
CA PHE A 75 -17.50 -12.11 32.06
C PHE A 75 -18.34 -11.64 33.24
N VAL A 76 -17.69 -10.98 34.19
CA VAL A 76 -18.32 -10.27 35.32
C VAL A 76 -17.97 -8.77 35.23
N PRO A 77 -18.87 -7.85 35.61
CA PRO A 77 -20.16 -8.09 36.29
C PRO A 77 -21.35 -8.42 35.35
N ASP A 78 -21.16 -8.40 34.02
CA ASP A 78 -22.24 -8.59 33.03
C ASP A 78 -22.96 -9.96 33.07
N ASP A 79 -22.36 -10.97 33.72
CA ASP A 79 -22.77 -12.39 33.67
C ASP A 79 -22.97 -12.90 32.23
N LYS A 80 -22.15 -12.39 31.30
CA LYS A 80 -22.22 -12.70 29.87
C LYS A 80 -21.25 -13.83 29.53
N THR A 81 -21.77 -14.93 29.02
CA THR A 81 -20.97 -16.05 28.50
C THR A 81 -20.92 -16.04 26.98
N VAL A 82 -19.71 -16.17 26.41
CA VAL A 82 -19.48 -16.21 24.96
C VAL A 82 -18.45 -17.28 24.59
N GLY A 83 -18.50 -17.77 23.35
CA GLY A 83 -17.55 -18.74 22.80
C GLY A 83 -16.62 -18.12 21.76
N PHE A 84 -15.33 -18.44 21.83
CA PHE A 84 -14.32 -18.06 20.86
C PHE A 84 -13.71 -19.29 20.19
N PRO A 85 -13.73 -19.39 18.85
CA PRO A 85 -12.98 -20.44 18.16
C PRO A 85 -11.48 -20.34 18.46
N ALA A 86 -10.84 -21.45 18.80
CA ALA A 86 -9.41 -21.50 19.14
C ALA A 86 -8.53 -21.01 17.98
N GLY A 87 -8.93 -21.30 16.72
CA GLY A 87 -8.25 -20.77 15.54
C GLY A 87 -8.30 -19.24 15.44
N TRP A 88 -9.44 -18.63 15.80
CA TRP A 88 -9.62 -17.18 15.82
C TRP A 88 -8.76 -16.53 16.90
N LEU A 89 -8.74 -17.09 18.12
CA LEU A 89 -7.85 -16.62 19.18
C LEU A 89 -6.38 -16.69 18.75
N ARG A 90 -5.98 -17.79 18.10
CA ARG A 90 -4.59 -17.95 17.65
C ARG A 90 -4.20 -16.91 16.60
N SER A 91 -5.07 -16.61 15.64
CA SER A 91 -4.78 -15.61 14.61
C SER A 91 -4.80 -14.17 15.13
N HIS A 92 -5.53 -13.91 16.23
CA HIS A 92 -5.67 -12.58 16.83
C HIS A 92 -4.87 -12.39 18.13
N ALA A 93 -3.97 -13.32 18.48
CA ALA A 93 -3.08 -13.16 19.64
C ALA A 93 -2.27 -11.86 19.52
N TYR A 94 -2.20 -11.04 20.56
CA TYR A 94 -1.42 -9.79 20.54
C TYR A 94 -0.31 -9.76 21.59
N ASP A 95 -0.33 -10.70 22.53
CA ASP A 95 0.77 -10.90 23.49
C ASP A 95 1.96 -11.55 22.78
N ARG A 96 2.71 -10.70 22.06
CA ARG A 96 3.91 -11.07 21.31
C ARG A 96 4.93 -9.96 21.47
N GLN A 97 6.20 -10.33 21.68
CA GLN A 97 7.29 -9.37 21.59
C GLN A 97 7.47 -9.00 20.11
N GLN A 98 7.09 -7.79 19.73
CA GLN A 98 7.38 -7.23 18.42
C GLN A 98 8.15 -5.92 18.60
N ALA A 99 9.40 -6.02 19.04
CA ALA A 99 10.33 -4.93 18.77
C ALA A 99 10.61 -4.96 17.27
N ARG A 100 10.12 -3.94 16.56
CA ARG A 100 10.42 -3.74 15.15
C ARG A 100 11.21 -2.44 15.05
N GLU A 101 12.36 -2.52 14.39
CA GLU A 101 13.11 -1.31 14.06
C GLU A 101 12.31 -0.45 13.08
N PRO A 102 12.40 0.89 13.16
CA PRO A 102 11.85 1.77 12.14
C PRO A 102 12.25 1.31 10.74
N GLY A 103 11.41 1.58 9.74
CA GLY A 103 11.66 1.13 8.36
C GLY A 103 11.27 -0.32 8.07
N TRP A 104 10.67 -1.06 9.01
CA TRP A 104 10.11 -2.39 8.75
C TRP A 104 8.92 -2.33 7.77
N THR A 105 8.63 -3.42 7.05
CA THR A 105 7.45 -3.52 6.15
C THR A 105 6.63 -4.76 6.48
N ALA A 106 5.31 -4.72 6.24
CA ALA A 106 4.43 -5.87 6.39
C ALA A 106 4.93 -7.13 5.64
N SER A 107 4.56 -8.30 6.14
CA SER A 107 5.06 -9.60 5.66
C SER A 107 4.59 -9.96 4.25
N ASP A 108 3.53 -9.31 3.78
CA ASP A 108 3.00 -9.44 2.42
C ASP A 108 3.72 -8.51 1.43
N ILE A 109 4.65 -7.65 1.89
CA ILE A 109 5.45 -6.74 1.08
C ILE A 109 6.81 -7.37 0.77
N GLU A 110 7.09 -7.61 -0.50
CA GLU A 110 8.41 -8.05 -0.98
C GLU A 110 9.15 -6.89 -1.65
N ARG A 111 10.25 -6.44 -1.03
CA ARG A 111 11.14 -5.41 -1.61
C ARG A 111 11.97 -5.99 -2.75
N TRP A 112 12.19 -5.22 -3.80
CA TRP A 112 12.92 -5.70 -4.97
C TRP A 112 13.95 -4.71 -5.53
N THR A 113 14.90 -5.25 -6.29
CA THR A 113 15.89 -4.50 -7.07
C THR A 113 15.84 -4.98 -8.52
N LYS A 114 16.61 -4.38 -9.42
CA LYS A 114 16.72 -4.86 -10.80
C LYS A 114 17.14 -6.33 -10.87
N ALA A 115 18.08 -6.74 -10.02
CA ALA A 115 18.61 -8.10 -10.01
C ALA A 115 17.54 -9.17 -9.76
N THR A 116 16.53 -8.86 -8.94
CA THR A 116 15.46 -9.81 -8.60
C THR A 116 14.21 -9.66 -9.47
N MET A 117 13.98 -8.49 -10.07
CA MET A 117 12.69 -8.17 -10.70
C MET A 117 12.73 -8.00 -12.24
N GLN A 118 13.89 -7.70 -12.84
CA GLN A 118 13.97 -7.35 -14.27
C GLN A 118 13.39 -8.41 -15.22
N ASN A 119 13.49 -9.69 -14.85
CA ASN A 119 12.99 -10.83 -15.64
C ASN A 119 11.72 -11.47 -15.03
N SER A 120 11.10 -10.83 -14.05
CA SER A 120 9.99 -11.37 -13.27
C SER A 120 8.86 -10.36 -13.08
N VAL A 121 8.78 -9.35 -13.97
CA VAL A 121 7.70 -8.36 -13.99
C VAL A 121 6.35 -9.10 -14.01
N PRO A 122 5.47 -8.91 -13.02
CA PRO A 122 4.20 -9.62 -12.95
C PRO A 122 3.26 -9.13 -14.05
N ARG A 123 2.60 -10.07 -14.74
CA ARG A 123 1.70 -9.78 -15.88
C ARG A 123 0.45 -10.64 -15.81
N ALA A 124 -0.65 -10.11 -16.34
CA ALA A 124 -1.87 -10.86 -16.60
C ALA A 124 -2.57 -10.33 -17.87
N ALA A 125 -3.32 -11.20 -18.56
CA ALA A 125 -4.16 -10.77 -19.67
C ALA A 125 -5.50 -10.22 -19.17
N TYR A 126 -5.93 -9.06 -19.65
CA TYR A 126 -7.21 -8.43 -19.26
C TYR A 126 -8.41 -9.36 -19.49
N ALA A 127 -8.45 -10.06 -20.62
CA ALA A 127 -9.54 -10.97 -20.97
C ALA A 127 -9.66 -12.16 -20.01
N GLU A 128 -8.55 -12.61 -19.42
CA GLU A 128 -8.53 -13.70 -18.44
C GLU A 128 -8.87 -13.16 -17.05
N ALA A 129 -8.21 -12.09 -16.60
CA ALA A 129 -8.46 -11.46 -15.31
C ALA A 129 -9.92 -10.97 -15.13
N SER A 130 -10.60 -10.62 -16.23
CA SER A 130 -12.02 -10.22 -16.19
C SER A 130 -13.01 -11.40 -16.08
N ARG A 131 -12.55 -12.65 -16.21
CA ARG A 131 -13.41 -13.85 -16.22
C ARG A 131 -13.02 -14.88 -15.18
N ASP A 132 -11.77 -14.87 -14.75
CA ASP A 132 -11.19 -15.82 -13.80
C ASP A 132 -10.71 -15.08 -12.55
N SER A 133 -11.39 -15.34 -11.42
CA SER A 133 -11.07 -14.71 -10.15
C SER A 133 -9.69 -15.09 -9.62
N ASP A 134 -9.14 -16.26 -9.97
CA ASP A 134 -7.80 -16.67 -9.56
C ASP A 134 -6.71 -15.92 -10.33
N VAL A 135 -6.94 -15.61 -11.61
CA VAL A 135 -6.04 -14.75 -12.40
C VAL A 135 -6.07 -13.32 -11.85
N LEU A 136 -7.26 -12.78 -11.59
CA LEU A 136 -7.41 -11.47 -10.97
C LEU A 136 -6.74 -11.43 -9.58
N ARG A 137 -6.96 -12.43 -8.74
CA ARG A 137 -6.33 -12.55 -7.41
C ARG A 137 -4.82 -12.50 -7.50
N GLN A 138 -4.22 -13.26 -8.42
CA GLN A 138 -2.76 -13.26 -8.62
C GLN A 138 -2.24 -11.89 -9.05
N TRP A 139 -2.95 -11.21 -9.96
CA TRP A 139 -2.57 -9.87 -10.40
C TRP A 139 -2.68 -8.83 -9.27
N LEU A 140 -3.79 -8.80 -8.53
CA LEU A 140 -3.96 -7.89 -7.39
C LEU A 140 -2.98 -8.19 -6.25
N ALA A 141 -2.71 -9.47 -5.97
CA ALA A 141 -1.72 -9.88 -4.97
C ALA A 141 -0.30 -9.46 -5.36
N ALA A 142 0.04 -9.47 -6.65
CA ALA A 142 1.30 -8.93 -7.14
C ALA A 142 1.39 -7.41 -6.92
N VAL A 143 0.31 -6.66 -7.14
CA VAL A 143 0.28 -5.21 -6.83
C VAL A 143 0.43 -4.97 -5.33
N ARG A 144 -0.24 -5.75 -4.46
CA ARG A 144 -0.05 -5.68 -2.99
C ARG A 144 1.41 -5.93 -2.62
N SER A 145 1.98 -7.04 -3.10
CA SER A 145 3.30 -7.51 -2.66
C SER A 145 4.47 -6.74 -3.27
N LEU A 146 4.42 -6.47 -4.57
CA LEU A 146 5.52 -5.88 -5.32
C LEU A 146 5.28 -4.40 -5.63
N GLY A 147 4.06 -3.89 -5.43
CA GLY A 147 3.71 -2.50 -5.68
C GLY A 147 3.51 -2.16 -7.17
N PHE A 148 3.57 -3.12 -8.10
CA PHE A 148 3.26 -2.88 -9.51
C PHE A 148 2.91 -4.17 -10.25
N ALA A 149 2.18 -4.03 -11.37
CA ALA A 149 1.95 -5.13 -12.32
C ALA A 149 1.55 -4.60 -13.70
N VAL A 150 1.77 -5.42 -14.73
CA VAL A 150 1.41 -5.13 -16.12
C VAL A 150 0.12 -5.87 -16.49
N MET A 151 -0.71 -5.24 -17.30
CA MET A 151 -1.88 -5.86 -17.89
C MET A 151 -1.81 -5.80 -19.41
N ASP A 152 -2.01 -6.96 -20.04
CA ASP A 152 -1.92 -7.17 -21.48
C ASP A 152 -3.31 -7.27 -22.13
N GLY A 153 -3.41 -6.91 -23.40
CA GLY A 153 -4.60 -7.18 -24.21
C GLY A 153 -5.80 -6.27 -23.95
N LEU A 154 -5.55 -5.03 -23.52
CA LEU A 154 -6.58 -3.98 -23.50
C LEU A 154 -6.89 -3.52 -24.93
N PRO A 155 -8.15 -3.11 -25.20
CA PRO A 155 -8.46 -2.38 -26.41
C PRO A 155 -7.60 -1.11 -26.50
N ALA A 156 -6.95 -0.88 -27.64
CA ALA A 156 -6.18 0.33 -27.90
C ALA A 156 -7.11 1.50 -28.25
N GLU A 157 -8.02 1.85 -27.33
CA GLU A 157 -9.03 2.90 -27.47
C GLU A 157 -9.04 3.82 -26.24
N SER A 158 -9.47 5.07 -26.44
CA SER A 158 -9.55 6.06 -25.36
C SER A 158 -10.46 5.58 -24.23
N GLY A 159 -9.98 5.69 -22.99
CA GLY A 159 -10.73 5.30 -21.79
C GLY A 159 -10.60 3.82 -21.42
N ALA A 160 -9.84 3.01 -22.19
CA ALA A 160 -9.66 1.58 -21.90
C ALA A 160 -9.09 1.29 -20.51
N LEU A 161 -8.26 2.19 -19.95
CA LEU A 161 -7.74 2.05 -18.59
C LEU A 161 -8.82 2.05 -17.49
N CYS A 162 -9.99 2.65 -17.76
CA CYS A 162 -11.11 2.60 -16.80
C CYS A 162 -11.57 1.16 -16.57
N LYS A 163 -11.57 0.34 -17.63
CA LYS A 163 -11.94 -1.07 -17.57
C LYS A 163 -11.03 -1.87 -16.64
N VAL A 164 -9.75 -1.47 -16.50
CA VAL A 164 -8.82 -2.08 -15.54
C VAL A 164 -9.20 -1.73 -14.11
N VAL A 165 -9.53 -0.45 -13.85
CA VAL A 165 -9.93 0.02 -12.52
C VAL A 165 -11.24 -0.64 -12.09
N ASP A 166 -12.19 -0.80 -13.01
CA ASP A 166 -13.48 -1.45 -12.76
C ASP A 166 -13.35 -2.92 -12.30
N LEU A 167 -12.19 -3.57 -12.51
CA LEU A 167 -11.94 -4.92 -11.98
C LEU A 167 -11.75 -4.96 -10.47
N PHE A 168 -11.42 -3.84 -9.83
CA PHE A 168 -11.02 -3.85 -8.41
C PHE A 168 -11.45 -2.64 -7.59
N GLY A 169 -11.89 -1.53 -8.19
CA GLY A 169 -12.17 -0.32 -7.43
C GLY A 169 -12.72 0.83 -8.26
N TYR A 170 -12.38 2.04 -7.84
CA TYR A 170 -12.95 3.27 -8.38
C TYR A 170 -11.87 4.24 -8.83
N ILE A 171 -12.18 5.01 -9.88
CA ILE A 171 -11.32 6.08 -10.36
C ILE A 171 -11.40 7.26 -9.39
N ARG A 172 -10.24 7.79 -9.01
CA ARG A 172 -10.15 9.07 -8.32
C ARG A 172 -10.04 10.19 -9.33
N GLU A 173 -11.17 10.84 -9.55
CA GLU A 173 -11.27 12.03 -10.40
C GLU A 173 -10.47 13.21 -9.81
N THR A 174 -9.83 13.98 -10.69
CA THR A 174 -9.03 15.16 -10.30
C THR A 174 -9.36 16.34 -11.22
N ASN A 175 -8.69 17.48 -11.03
CA ASN A 175 -8.75 18.59 -11.99
C ASN A 175 -8.22 18.23 -13.39
N TYR A 176 -7.57 17.08 -13.56
CA TYR A 176 -7.20 16.54 -14.89
C TYR A 176 -8.32 15.70 -15.52
N GLY A 177 -9.44 15.50 -14.82
CA GLY A 177 -10.54 14.62 -15.21
C GLY A 177 -10.46 13.24 -14.58
N ARG A 178 -11.29 12.32 -15.09
CA ARG A 178 -11.28 10.88 -14.73
C ARG A 178 -10.03 10.16 -15.24
N TRP A 179 -9.52 10.58 -16.40
CA TRP A 179 -8.22 10.20 -16.95
C TRP A 179 -7.63 11.39 -17.71
N PHE A 180 -6.34 11.33 -18.02
CA PHE A 180 -5.61 12.38 -18.72
C PHE A 180 -4.75 11.81 -19.85
N GLU A 181 -4.43 12.68 -20.81
CA GLU A 181 -3.68 12.35 -22.02
C GLU A 181 -2.18 12.61 -21.82
N VAL A 182 -1.34 11.65 -22.18
CA VAL A 182 0.13 11.78 -22.20
C VAL A 182 0.61 11.52 -23.62
N ARG A 183 0.77 12.59 -24.39
CA ARG A 183 1.19 12.54 -25.80
C ARG A 183 2.60 13.08 -25.95
N ALA A 184 3.43 12.35 -26.72
CA ALA A 184 4.74 12.80 -27.15
C ALA A 184 4.86 12.61 -28.67
N GLU A 185 5.12 13.71 -29.38
CA GLU A 185 5.60 13.69 -30.75
C GLU A 185 7.12 13.86 -30.71
N VAL A 186 7.86 12.78 -30.98
CA VAL A 186 9.32 12.78 -30.90
C VAL A 186 9.90 13.17 -32.25
N ASN A 187 10.41 14.39 -32.34
CA ASN A 187 11.16 14.88 -33.51
C ASN A 187 12.60 15.21 -33.10
N PRO A 188 13.63 14.56 -33.68
CA PRO A 188 15.04 14.81 -33.37
C PRO A 188 15.48 16.28 -33.51
N ASN A 189 14.78 17.07 -34.34
CA ASN A 189 15.13 18.46 -34.64
C ASN A 189 14.40 19.50 -33.77
N ASN A 190 13.50 19.10 -32.87
CA ASN A 190 12.71 20.03 -32.05
C ASN A 190 13.01 19.85 -30.55
N LEU A 191 13.88 20.72 -30.01
CA LEU A 191 14.33 20.73 -28.62
C LEU A 191 13.27 21.23 -27.60
N ALA A 192 12.09 21.69 -28.06
CA ALA A 192 11.10 22.36 -27.22
C ALA A 192 10.20 21.42 -26.40
N TYR A 193 10.05 20.15 -26.80
CA TYR A 193 9.28 19.13 -26.07
C TYR A 193 10.19 17.96 -25.67
N THR A 194 10.96 18.22 -24.60
CA THR A 194 11.98 17.40 -23.92
C THR A 194 12.03 15.89 -24.24
N ASN A 195 13.01 15.51 -25.08
CA ASN A 195 13.56 14.14 -25.17
C ASN A 195 14.28 13.69 -23.88
N LEU A 196 14.39 14.56 -22.88
CA LEU A 196 15.00 14.27 -21.58
C LEU A 196 14.16 13.24 -20.82
N GLY A 197 14.84 12.27 -20.20
CA GLY A 197 14.21 11.30 -19.29
C GLY A 197 13.56 12.00 -18.11
N LEU A 198 12.49 11.41 -17.59
CA LEU A 198 11.88 11.88 -16.34
C LEU A 198 12.53 11.12 -15.19
N GLN A 199 13.06 11.85 -14.21
CA GLN A 199 13.53 11.27 -12.94
C GLN A 199 12.42 10.40 -12.36
N ALA A 200 12.78 9.26 -11.77
CA ALA A 200 11.78 8.42 -11.09
C ALA A 200 11.10 9.20 -9.97
N HIS A 201 9.76 9.16 -9.95
CA HIS A 201 8.95 9.94 -9.02
C HIS A 201 7.65 9.21 -8.64
N THR A 202 7.08 9.63 -7.51
CA THR A 202 5.67 9.40 -7.19
C THR A 202 4.85 10.60 -7.62
N ASP A 203 3.63 10.33 -8.05
CA ASP A 203 2.73 11.32 -8.62
C ASP A 203 1.98 12.07 -7.53
N ASN A 204 1.81 13.37 -7.75
CA ASN A 204 0.97 14.25 -6.95
C ASN A 204 1.26 14.23 -5.44
N PRO A 205 2.53 14.29 -4.97
CA PRO A 205 2.79 14.34 -3.54
C PRO A 205 2.22 15.60 -2.88
N TYR A 206 1.86 16.62 -3.66
CA TYR A 206 1.12 17.83 -3.28
C TYR A 206 -0.38 17.62 -2.98
N ARG A 207 -0.92 16.41 -3.13
CA ARG A 207 -2.27 16.04 -2.69
C ARG A 207 -2.22 15.30 -1.36
N ASP A 208 -3.20 15.57 -0.50
CA ASP A 208 -3.39 14.88 0.77
C ASP A 208 -4.90 14.62 0.97
N PRO A 209 -5.39 13.37 0.85
CA PRO A 209 -4.60 12.15 0.60
C PRO A 209 -3.94 12.13 -0.79
N VAL A 210 -2.74 11.54 -0.84
CA VAL A 210 -2.00 11.30 -2.10
C VAL A 210 -2.74 10.25 -2.93
N PRO A 211 -2.72 10.34 -4.26
CA PRO A 211 -3.16 9.25 -5.09
C PRO A 211 -2.47 7.94 -4.75
N THR A 212 -3.21 6.89 -4.39
CA THR A 212 -2.57 5.66 -3.89
C THR A 212 -2.27 4.63 -4.98
N LEU A 213 -3.01 4.63 -6.09
CA LEU A 213 -2.69 3.87 -7.31
C LEU A 213 -2.64 4.81 -8.53
N GLN A 214 -1.74 4.51 -9.46
CA GLN A 214 -1.70 5.11 -10.80
C GLN A 214 -1.69 4.01 -11.86
N ILE A 215 -2.49 4.19 -12.92
CA ILE A 215 -2.53 3.32 -14.09
C ILE A 215 -2.13 4.13 -15.30
N LEU A 216 -1.20 3.60 -16.11
CA LEU A 216 -0.83 4.15 -17.41
C LEU A 216 -1.08 3.08 -18.49
N ALA A 217 -1.94 3.40 -19.46
CA ALA A 217 -2.27 2.52 -20.58
C ALA A 217 -1.74 3.10 -21.90
N CYS A 218 -1.18 2.23 -22.73
CA CYS A 218 -0.63 2.59 -24.02
C CYS A 218 -1.66 2.42 -25.13
N ILE A 219 -1.96 3.53 -25.82
CA ILE A 219 -2.87 3.56 -26.97
C ILE A 219 -2.08 3.45 -28.26
N GLU A 220 -0.97 4.18 -28.38
CA GLU A 220 -0.08 4.16 -29.54
C GLU A 220 1.37 4.23 -29.08
N ASN A 221 2.23 3.37 -29.64
CA ASN A 221 3.67 3.45 -29.42
C ASN A 221 4.42 3.05 -30.69
N THR A 222 4.95 4.05 -31.39
CA THR A 222 5.78 3.87 -32.59
C THR A 222 7.21 4.41 -32.41
N VAL A 223 7.61 4.76 -31.18
CA VAL A 223 8.95 5.27 -30.89
C VAL A 223 9.90 4.15 -30.51
N GLU A 224 11.18 4.33 -30.85
CA GLU A 224 12.29 3.55 -30.27
C GLU A 224 12.79 4.20 -28.98
N GLY A 225 13.18 3.37 -28.01
CA GLY A 225 13.48 3.78 -26.64
C GLY A 225 12.21 4.19 -25.88
N GLY A 226 12.37 5.02 -24.86
CA GLY A 226 11.24 5.50 -24.05
C GLY A 226 10.58 4.43 -23.18
N GLU A 227 11.32 3.37 -22.85
CA GLU A 227 10.89 2.32 -21.95
C GLU A 227 10.33 2.92 -20.66
N SER A 228 9.24 2.35 -20.19
CA SER A 228 8.75 2.64 -18.84
C SER A 228 9.77 2.08 -17.84
N SER A 229 9.97 2.82 -16.77
CA SER A 229 10.91 2.47 -15.71
C SER A 229 10.19 2.56 -14.37
N VAL A 230 10.44 1.60 -13.49
CA VAL A 230 9.92 1.56 -12.12
C VAL A 230 11.04 1.30 -11.13
N VAL A 231 10.93 1.92 -9.96
CA VAL A 231 11.90 1.84 -8.85
C VAL A 231 11.13 1.61 -7.54
N ASP A 232 11.49 0.57 -6.79
CA ASP A 232 10.89 0.29 -5.50
C ASP A 232 11.40 1.27 -4.44
N GLY A 233 10.59 2.27 -4.10
CA GLY A 233 10.96 3.26 -3.10
C GLY A 233 11.22 2.66 -1.71
N PHE A 234 10.63 1.51 -1.39
CA PHE A 234 10.90 0.84 -0.11
C PHE A 234 12.26 0.14 -0.10
N ALA A 235 12.69 -0.44 -1.22
CA ALA A 235 14.03 -0.99 -1.35
C ALA A 235 15.11 0.11 -1.28
N VAL A 236 14.86 1.24 -1.93
CA VAL A 236 15.75 2.41 -1.90
C VAL A 236 15.82 3.01 -0.48
N ALA A 237 14.68 3.16 0.20
CA ALA A 237 14.66 3.67 1.57
C ALA A 237 15.42 2.75 2.54
N ALA A 238 15.29 1.43 2.38
CA ALA A 238 16.07 0.45 3.13
C ALA A 238 17.58 0.52 2.85
N ALA A 239 17.96 0.78 1.60
CA ALA A 239 19.36 0.99 1.24
C ALA A 239 19.91 2.26 1.89
N LEU A 240 19.14 3.36 1.89
CA LEU A 240 19.51 4.59 2.59
C LEU A 240 19.63 4.37 4.09
N GLU A 241 18.70 3.63 4.71
CA GLU A 241 18.75 3.32 6.14
C GLU A 241 20.01 2.53 6.51
N SER A 242 20.36 1.52 5.71
CA SER A 242 21.56 0.71 5.90
C SER A 242 22.86 1.52 5.73
N GLU A 243 22.91 2.40 4.72
CA GLU A 243 24.10 3.20 4.41
C GLU A 243 24.26 4.43 5.31
N ASN A 244 23.15 5.12 5.59
CA ASN A 244 23.09 6.39 6.30
C ASN A 244 21.82 6.47 7.17
N PRO A 245 21.82 5.82 8.36
CA PRO A 245 20.69 5.82 9.28
C PRO A 245 20.23 7.23 9.69
N ASP A 246 21.16 8.18 9.85
CA ASP A 246 20.83 9.58 10.18
C ASP A 246 20.10 10.26 9.01
N GLY A 247 20.52 10.00 7.77
CA GLY A 247 19.84 10.46 6.56
C GLY A 247 18.42 9.92 6.44
N PHE A 248 18.23 8.63 6.69
CA PHE A 248 16.89 8.03 6.74
C PHE A 248 16.03 8.67 7.83
N ARG A 249 16.56 8.85 9.04
CA ARG A 249 15.88 9.55 10.15
C ARG A 249 15.49 10.97 9.76
N LEU A 250 16.37 11.73 9.11
CA LEU A 250 16.10 13.10 8.67
C LEU A 250 14.95 13.17 7.65
N LEU A 251 14.96 12.29 6.65
CA LEU A 251 13.93 12.26 5.60
C LEU A 251 12.58 11.69 6.07
N SER A 252 12.59 10.94 7.17
CA SER A 252 11.38 10.39 7.78
C SER A 252 10.79 11.25 8.91
N SER A 253 11.63 11.97 9.66
CA SER A 253 11.20 12.76 10.82
C SER A 253 10.79 14.18 10.46
N TYR A 254 11.35 14.76 9.38
CA TYR A 254 11.02 16.11 8.95
C TYR A 254 10.18 16.12 7.68
N PRO A 255 9.06 16.88 7.67
CA PRO A 255 8.21 16.96 6.50
C PRO A 255 8.86 17.82 5.41
N ALA A 256 8.74 17.36 4.16
CA ALA A 256 8.89 18.18 2.99
C ALA A 256 7.58 18.95 2.72
N ARG A 257 7.64 19.94 1.83
CA ARG A 257 6.47 20.58 1.26
C ARG A 257 6.40 20.31 -0.23
N PHE A 258 5.20 20.06 -0.72
CA PHE A 258 4.95 19.89 -2.14
C PHE A 258 3.91 20.90 -2.61
N GLU A 259 4.08 21.44 -3.81
CA GLU A 259 3.17 22.41 -4.41
C GLU A 259 2.98 22.15 -5.91
N TYR A 260 1.73 22.31 -6.36
CA TYR A 260 1.39 22.47 -7.76
C TYR A 260 0.50 23.70 -7.94
N ALA A 261 0.93 24.62 -8.80
CA ALA A 261 0.21 25.85 -9.16
C ALA A 261 0.25 26.09 -10.69
N GLY A 262 0.25 25.01 -11.49
CA GLY A 262 0.53 25.05 -12.92
C GLY A 262 -0.66 25.35 -13.84
N SER A 263 -1.90 25.30 -13.33
CA SER A 263 -3.11 25.53 -14.13
C SER A 263 -4.01 26.58 -13.52
N SER A 264 -4.65 27.40 -14.36
CA SER A 264 -5.58 28.45 -13.92
C SER A 264 -6.65 27.87 -12.99
N GLY A 265 -6.77 28.44 -11.79
CA GLY A 265 -7.75 28.01 -10.78
C GLY A 265 -7.37 26.77 -9.97
N VAL A 266 -6.18 26.19 -10.15
CA VAL A 266 -5.72 25.02 -9.36
C VAL A 266 -4.45 25.38 -8.59
N ARG A 267 -4.53 25.29 -7.27
CA ARG A 267 -3.38 25.33 -6.37
C ARG A 267 -3.52 24.23 -5.33
N LEU A 268 -2.55 23.32 -5.30
CA LEU A 268 -2.53 22.16 -4.43
C LEU A 268 -1.24 22.16 -3.63
N GLN A 269 -1.34 21.89 -2.33
CA GLN A 269 -0.21 21.92 -1.42
C GLN A 269 -0.34 20.80 -0.38
N SER A 270 0.78 20.22 0.01
CA SER A 270 0.85 19.27 1.12
C SER A 270 2.11 19.48 1.96
N LYS A 271 2.07 18.95 3.19
CA LYS A 271 3.19 18.90 4.13
C LYS A 271 3.31 17.47 4.63
N ARG A 272 4.25 16.71 4.05
CA ARG A 272 4.45 15.27 4.33
C ARG A 272 5.94 14.92 4.22
N PRO A 273 6.45 13.96 5.01
CA PRO A 273 7.83 13.48 4.85
C PRO A 273 8.01 12.79 3.50
N MET A 274 9.26 12.72 3.03
CA MET A 274 9.61 11.94 1.84
C MET A 274 9.53 10.44 2.12
N ILE A 275 9.85 10.04 3.35
CA ILE A 275 9.75 8.67 3.86
C ILE A 275 8.74 8.68 5.01
N GLU A 276 7.52 8.23 4.79
CA GLU A 276 6.49 8.22 5.83
C GLU A 276 6.52 6.90 6.61
N LEU A 277 6.66 7.02 7.93
CA LEU A 277 6.58 5.89 8.86
C LEU A 277 5.25 5.91 9.63
N GLY A 278 4.72 4.72 9.89
CA GLY A 278 3.66 4.50 10.87
C GLY A 278 4.13 4.80 12.30
N PRO A 279 3.19 4.93 13.26
CA PRO A 279 3.53 5.23 14.65
C PRO A 279 4.38 4.14 15.33
N ASP A 280 4.39 2.93 14.78
CA ASP A 280 5.20 1.78 15.20
C ASP A 280 6.45 1.58 14.33
N GLY A 281 6.79 2.57 13.49
CA GLY A 281 7.96 2.55 12.62
C GLY A 281 7.76 1.83 11.29
N GLU A 282 6.56 1.37 10.93
CA GLU A 282 6.34 0.73 9.63
C GLU A 282 6.61 1.71 8.48
N LEU A 283 7.36 1.31 7.45
CA LEU A 283 7.49 2.10 6.23
C LEU A 283 6.21 1.97 5.38
N ILE A 284 5.45 3.05 5.32
CA ILE A 284 4.10 3.04 4.71
C ILE A 284 3.97 3.89 3.44
N CYS A 285 4.82 4.90 3.22
CA CYS A 285 4.74 5.71 2.00
C CYS A 285 6.06 6.40 1.62
N ILE A 286 6.31 6.54 0.32
CA ILE A 286 7.36 7.34 -0.30
C ILE A 286 6.73 8.49 -1.09
N ARG A 287 7.19 9.73 -0.83
CA ARG A 287 6.86 10.93 -1.61
C ARG A 287 8.14 11.53 -2.17
N PHE A 288 8.32 11.40 -3.47
CA PHE A 288 9.50 11.91 -4.15
C PHE A 288 9.11 12.46 -5.51
N ASN A 289 9.18 13.78 -5.67
CA ASN A 289 8.94 14.44 -6.95
C ASN A 289 9.64 15.80 -6.97
N ASN A 290 10.77 15.89 -7.67
CA ASN A 290 11.60 17.10 -7.73
C ASN A 290 10.86 18.31 -8.32
N ARG A 291 9.97 18.10 -9.29
CA ARG A 291 9.25 19.17 -10.01
C ARG A 291 8.19 19.88 -9.17
N SER A 292 7.73 19.23 -8.09
CA SER A 292 6.72 19.77 -7.19
C SER A 292 7.21 19.94 -5.76
N LEU A 293 8.52 19.78 -5.52
CA LEU A 293 9.11 20.09 -4.23
C LEU A 293 9.10 21.61 -4.02
N ALA A 294 8.41 22.05 -2.96
CA ALA A 294 8.30 23.45 -2.57
C ALA A 294 9.39 23.81 -1.54
N PRO A 295 9.60 25.10 -1.22
CA PRO A 295 10.60 25.50 -0.22
C PRO A 295 10.43 24.77 1.12
N THR A 296 11.50 24.10 1.56
CA THR A 296 11.56 23.40 2.86
C THR A 296 11.69 24.41 3.99
N VAL A 297 10.61 24.60 4.74
CA VAL A 297 10.54 25.56 5.86
C VAL A 297 10.33 24.89 7.23
N ASP A 298 10.19 23.57 7.26
CA ASP A 298 9.85 22.81 8.46
C ASP A 298 11.02 21.98 9.02
N VAL A 299 12.21 22.09 8.42
CA VAL A 299 13.45 21.49 8.94
C VAL A 299 14.19 22.54 9.79
N PRO A 300 14.61 22.21 11.04
CA PRO A 300 15.39 23.11 11.86
C PRO A 300 16.69 23.56 11.19
N PHE A 301 17.09 24.82 11.41
CA PHE A 301 18.28 25.41 10.80
C PHE A 301 19.55 24.55 10.95
N ALA A 302 19.76 23.97 12.15
CA ALA A 302 20.93 23.14 12.46
C ALA A 302 20.98 21.79 11.70
N GLU A 303 19.83 21.33 11.18
CA GLU A 303 19.72 20.04 10.48
C GLU A 303 19.58 20.21 8.96
N MET A 304 19.37 21.44 8.45
CA MET A 304 19.04 21.69 7.05
C MET A 304 20.11 21.17 6.07
N ASP A 305 21.39 21.42 6.35
CA ASP A 305 22.49 20.96 5.49
C ASP A 305 22.54 19.43 5.41
N LYS A 306 22.35 18.75 6.55
CA LYS A 306 22.31 17.28 6.60
C LYS A 306 21.06 16.73 5.91
N TYR A 307 19.91 17.40 6.06
CA TYR A 307 18.68 17.03 5.38
C TYR A 307 18.85 17.08 3.86
N TYR A 308 19.47 18.14 3.33
CA TYR A 308 19.76 18.24 1.90
C TYR A 308 20.80 17.22 1.43
N ALA A 309 21.80 16.89 2.25
CA ALA A 309 22.74 15.81 1.96
C ALA A 309 22.04 14.44 1.89
N ALA A 310 21.13 14.16 2.83
CA ALA A 310 20.31 12.95 2.83
C ALA A 310 19.36 12.90 1.63
N TYR A 311 18.70 14.02 1.30
CA TYR A 311 17.83 14.13 0.13
C TYR A 311 18.61 13.87 -1.17
N ARG A 312 19.80 14.45 -1.32
CA ARG A 312 20.69 14.16 -2.45
C ARG A 312 21.03 12.68 -2.51
N ARG A 313 21.44 12.07 -1.39
CA ARG A 313 21.83 10.66 -1.39
C ARG A 313 20.65 9.75 -1.75
N PHE A 314 19.45 10.06 -1.25
CA PHE A 314 18.24 9.37 -1.63
C PHE A 314 17.96 9.48 -3.13
N ALA A 315 18.08 10.68 -3.70
CA ALA A 315 17.94 10.89 -5.14
C ALA A 315 18.98 10.12 -5.98
N GLU A 316 20.23 10.00 -5.50
CA GLU A 316 21.27 9.20 -6.15
C GLU A 316 20.95 7.71 -6.14
N LEU A 317 20.44 7.17 -5.02
CA LEU A 317 20.02 5.76 -4.93
C LEU A 317 18.80 5.48 -5.83
N ILE A 318 17.87 6.43 -5.96
CA ILE A 318 16.71 6.33 -6.87
C ILE A 318 17.16 6.21 -8.34
N GLU A 319 18.20 6.96 -8.72
CA GLU A 319 18.75 6.97 -10.08
C GLU A 319 19.79 5.85 -10.33
N ASP A 320 20.13 5.05 -9.31
CA ASP A 320 21.06 3.95 -9.45
C ASP A 320 20.43 2.84 -10.31
N PRO A 321 21.06 2.46 -11.46
CA PRO A 321 20.57 1.40 -12.33
C PRO A 321 20.38 0.05 -11.65
N ALA A 322 20.95 -0.19 -10.46
CA ALA A 322 20.73 -1.40 -9.67
C ALA A 322 19.29 -1.52 -9.13
N PHE A 323 18.57 -0.42 -8.94
CA PHE A 323 17.18 -0.42 -8.49
C PHE A 323 16.17 -0.33 -9.64
N GLU A 324 16.64 0.03 -10.84
CA GLU A 324 15.78 0.35 -11.97
C GLU A 324 15.33 -0.89 -12.76
N VAL A 325 14.02 -1.15 -12.79
CA VAL A 325 13.41 -2.15 -13.66
C VAL A 325 12.76 -1.46 -14.85
N THR A 326 13.15 -1.86 -16.06
CA THR A 326 12.62 -1.29 -17.30
C THR A 326 11.79 -2.30 -18.07
N PHE A 327 10.70 -1.83 -18.70
CA PHE A 327 9.91 -2.61 -19.64
C PHE A 327 9.27 -1.70 -20.69
N LYS A 328 9.02 -2.25 -21.88
CA LYS A 328 8.31 -1.55 -22.94
C LYS A 328 6.81 -1.79 -22.82
N LEU A 329 6.01 -0.74 -23.08
CA LEU A 329 4.57 -0.84 -23.23
C LEU A 329 4.22 -0.75 -24.71
N GLU A 330 3.68 -1.83 -25.25
CA GLU A 330 3.07 -1.87 -26.57
C GLU A 330 1.63 -1.36 -26.51
N ALA A 331 1.07 -1.01 -27.67
CA ALA A 331 -0.35 -0.65 -27.77
C ALA A 331 -1.24 -1.77 -27.21
N GLY A 332 -2.20 -1.40 -26.35
CA GLY A 332 -3.05 -2.36 -25.63
C GLY A 332 -2.44 -2.94 -24.35
N GLN A 333 -1.27 -2.44 -23.90
CA GLN A 333 -0.71 -2.77 -22.59
C GLN A 333 -0.90 -1.61 -21.61
N SER A 334 -1.12 -1.92 -20.34
CA SER A 334 -1.06 -0.96 -19.24
C SER A 334 -0.20 -1.47 -18.11
N PHE A 335 0.19 -0.59 -17.19
CA PHE A 335 0.72 -1.00 -15.90
C PHE A 335 0.11 -0.17 -14.80
N ILE A 336 0.01 -0.77 -13.62
CA ILE A 336 -0.39 -0.14 -12.38
C ILE A 336 0.83 -0.04 -11.46
N VAL A 337 0.92 1.07 -10.72
CA VAL A 337 1.85 1.23 -9.61
C VAL A 337 1.09 1.62 -8.34
N ASP A 338 1.52 1.05 -7.22
CA ASP A 338 1.32 1.59 -5.89
C ASP A 338 2.08 2.91 -5.81
N ASN A 339 1.37 4.02 -6.03
CA ASN A 339 1.94 5.35 -6.06
C ASN A 339 2.34 5.86 -4.66
N THR A 340 2.05 5.08 -3.61
CA THR A 340 2.60 5.31 -2.27
C THR A 340 3.96 4.64 -2.08
N ARG A 341 4.43 3.80 -3.01
CA ARG A 341 5.66 3.01 -2.86
C ARG A 341 6.57 3.08 -4.08
N VAL A 342 6.03 2.71 -5.24
CA VAL A 342 6.80 2.50 -6.47
C VAL A 342 6.85 3.80 -7.25
N MET A 343 8.07 4.29 -7.46
CA MET A 343 8.34 5.43 -8.32
C MET A 343 8.35 4.96 -9.77
N HIS A 344 7.99 5.85 -10.68
CA HIS A 344 7.94 5.57 -12.11
C HIS A 344 8.63 6.68 -12.91
N ALA A 345 9.18 6.29 -14.05
CA ALA A 345 9.95 7.12 -14.96
C ALA A 345 9.76 6.65 -16.41
N ARG A 346 10.41 7.37 -17.32
CA ARG A 346 10.63 6.91 -18.69
C ARG A 346 12.07 7.17 -19.11
N LYS A 347 12.63 6.25 -19.89
CA LYS A 347 13.89 6.49 -20.60
C LYS A 347 13.75 7.58 -21.67
N ALA A 348 14.88 8.09 -22.12
CA ALA A 348 14.94 8.98 -23.27
C ALA A 348 14.51 8.21 -24.54
N PHE A 349 13.97 8.93 -25.51
CA PHE A 349 13.65 8.37 -26.82
C PHE A 349 14.91 8.35 -27.69
N SER A 350 15.12 7.28 -28.46
CA SER A 350 16.28 7.13 -29.37
C SER A 350 15.92 7.30 -30.84
N GLY A 351 14.63 7.40 -31.19
CA GLY A 351 14.14 7.54 -32.57
C GLY A 351 12.94 8.47 -32.70
N SER A 352 12.47 8.68 -33.93
CA SER A 352 11.26 9.46 -34.22
C SER A 352 10.01 8.60 -34.15
N GLY A 353 8.89 9.18 -33.72
CA GLY A 353 7.61 8.49 -33.72
C GLY A 353 6.59 9.17 -32.82
N LYS A 354 5.49 8.47 -32.58
CA LYS A 354 4.40 8.91 -31.70
C LYS A 354 4.26 7.97 -30.53
N ARG A 355 4.13 8.56 -29.34
CA ARG A 355 3.71 7.83 -28.14
C ARG A 355 2.48 8.51 -27.56
N TRP A 356 1.45 7.72 -27.36
CA TRP A 356 0.21 8.14 -26.75
C TRP A 356 -0.14 7.16 -25.63
N LEU A 357 0.00 7.64 -24.40
CA LEU A 357 -0.52 6.97 -23.21
C LEU A 357 -1.72 7.74 -22.66
N GLN A 358 -2.56 7.03 -21.91
CA GLN A 358 -3.55 7.62 -21.02
C GLN A 358 -3.23 7.24 -19.58
N GLY A 359 -3.39 8.18 -18.66
CA GLY A 359 -3.19 7.97 -17.24
C GLY A 359 -4.46 8.19 -16.44
N CYS A 360 -4.67 7.40 -15.39
CA CYS A 360 -5.68 7.69 -14.38
C CYS A 360 -5.15 7.29 -13.00
N TYR A 361 -5.92 7.65 -11.98
CA TYR A 361 -5.65 7.27 -10.63
C TYR A 361 -6.81 6.47 -10.04
N ALA A 362 -6.49 5.54 -9.15
CA ALA A 362 -7.44 4.77 -8.34
C ALA A 362 -6.91 4.70 -6.91
N ASP A 363 -7.62 4.02 -6.01
CA ASP A 363 -7.17 3.88 -4.62
C ASP A 363 -7.03 2.43 -4.12
N LYS A 364 -6.02 2.22 -3.27
CA LYS A 364 -5.56 0.92 -2.77
C LYS A 364 -6.62 0.19 -1.96
N ASP A 365 -7.52 0.92 -1.29
CA ASP A 365 -8.60 0.34 -0.50
C ASP A 365 -9.53 -0.53 -1.35
N GLY A 366 -9.90 -0.09 -2.56
CA GLY A 366 -10.68 -0.90 -3.50
C GLY A 366 -9.93 -2.18 -3.89
N LEU A 367 -8.66 -2.04 -4.27
CA LEU A 367 -7.81 -3.16 -4.67
C LEU A 367 -7.70 -4.21 -3.55
N LEU A 368 -7.41 -3.77 -2.32
CA LEU A 368 -7.25 -4.65 -1.18
C LEU A 368 -8.60 -5.26 -0.74
N SER A 369 -9.70 -4.51 -0.84
CA SER A 369 -11.05 -5.01 -0.58
C SER A 369 -11.40 -6.15 -1.54
N THR A 370 -11.20 -5.94 -2.85
CA THR A 370 -11.47 -6.95 -3.88
C THR A 370 -10.60 -8.18 -3.69
N LEU A 371 -9.30 -8.00 -3.45
CA LEU A 371 -8.37 -9.10 -3.20
C LEU A 371 -8.77 -9.91 -1.95
N ALA A 372 -9.06 -9.24 -0.83
CA ALA A 372 -9.46 -9.91 0.40
C ALA A 372 -10.76 -10.71 0.22
N ALA A 373 -11.73 -10.18 -0.52
CA ALA A 373 -12.99 -10.87 -0.76
C ALA A 373 -12.82 -12.11 -1.67
N ILE A 374 -11.89 -12.08 -2.63
CA ILE A 374 -11.52 -13.27 -3.41
C ILE A 374 -10.78 -14.30 -2.52
N GLU A 375 -9.79 -13.86 -1.73
CA GLU A 375 -8.98 -14.73 -0.85
C GLU A 375 -9.82 -15.44 0.23
N HIS A 376 -10.89 -14.81 0.71
CA HIS A 376 -11.77 -15.37 1.75
C HIS A 376 -13.02 -16.07 1.21
N GLY A 377 -13.14 -16.18 -0.12
CA GLY A 377 -14.28 -16.81 -0.79
C GLY A 377 -15.58 -16.03 -0.54
N PHE A 378 -15.85 -15.03 -1.38
CA PHE A 378 -17.08 -14.24 -1.41
C PHE A 378 -18.30 -15.06 -0.96
N LYS A 379 -18.83 -14.75 0.22
CA LYS A 379 -20.24 -14.96 0.54
C LYS A 379 -20.88 -13.61 0.29
N GLU A 380 -21.67 -13.48 -0.78
CA GLU A 380 -22.52 -12.30 -0.95
C GLU A 380 -23.25 -12.04 0.37
N ALA A 381 -23.05 -10.85 0.93
CA ALA A 381 -23.90 -10.39 2.01
C ALA A 381 -25.31 -10.30 1.43
N ALA A 382 -26.26 -11.04 2.02
CA ALA A 382 -27.66 -10.90 1.65
C ALA A 382 -28.06 -9.43 1.86
N GLU A 383 -28.47 -8.77 0.78
CA GLU A 383 -29.09 -7.43 0.82
C GLU A 383 -30.34 -7.39 1.70
#